data_AF-A0A8S3Q072-F1
#
_entry.id   AF-A0A8S3Q072-F1
#
_cell.length_a   1.000
_cell.length_b   1.000
_cell.length_c   1.000
_cell.angle_alpha   90.00
_cell.angle_beta   90.00
_cell.angle_gamma   90.00
#
_symmetry.space_group_name_H-M   'P 1'
#
loop_
_entity.id
_entity.type
_entity.pdbx_description
1 polymer ?
#
loop_
_entity_poly.entity_id
_entity_poly.type
_entity_poly.pdbx_seq_one_letter_code
_entity_poly.pdbx_strand_id
1 'polypeptide(L)'
;MIGIVETHLVNHSICIDNYKLYGNNRKLIHTRAKTGSGGVGLLVKEELLTTFNIDIEDESTDGIIWIKFVEKNNDSNKFYVSVVYLPPEFSARSTNAYEFFDTLMSQIYSIPNGCPFYICGDFNIRIGDMKDYIPGVDNLPEREVIYFKANSYGEIFCEFLSNVNCCVLNGRYHISNDYTYVSTRGSSVVDFCIFVLPHLKI
;
A
#
# COMPACT_ATOMS: atom_id res chain seq x y z
N MET A 1 5.07 5.87 -11.38
CA MET A 1 5.24 4.54 -10.76
C MET A 1 3.89 3.84 -10.79
N ILE A 2 3.84 2.52 -10.74
CA ILE A 2 2.59 1.74 -10.72
C ILE A 2 2.77 0.61 -9.70
N GLY A 3 1.95 0.60 -8.65
CA GLY A 3 1.89 -0.52 -7.70
C GLY A 3 1.04 -1.65 -8.28
N ILE A 4 1.53 -2.87 -8.19
CA ILE A 4 0.82 -4.08 -8.62
C ILE A 4 0.77 -5.08 -7.46
N VAL A 5 -0.38 -5.71 -7.30
CA VAL A 5 -0.67 -6.70 -6.26
C VAL A 5 -1.27 -7.94 -6.93
N GLU A 6 -1.29 -9.06 -6.21
CA GLU A 6 -1.74 -10.35 -6.75
C GLU A 6 -1.09 -10.67 -8.10
N THR A 7 0.24 -10.56 -8.19
CA THR A 7 0.94 -10.79 -9.46
C THR A 7 0.81 -12.24 -9.94
N HIS A 8 0.59 -13.18 -9.02
CA HIS A 8 0.52 -14.63 -9.28
C HIS A 8 1.76 -15.23 -9.96
N LEU A 9 2.88 -14.49 -9.98
CA LEU A 9 4.09 -14.88 -10.69
C LEU A 9 4.92 -15.87 -9.89
N VAL A 10 5.51 -16.82 -10.61
CA VAL A 10 6.44 -17.82 -10.10
C VAL A 10 7.59 -17.90 -11.09
N ASN A 11 8.80 -17.53 -10.67
CA ASN A 11 9.99 -17.57 -11.55
C ASN A 11 9.82 -16.82 -12.89
N HIS A 12 8.86 -15.88 -12.94
CA HIS A 12 8.58 -15.03 -14.09
C HIS A 12 8.65 -13.57 -13.65
N SER A 13 9.04 -12.69 -14.57
CA SER A 13 9.04 -11.24 -14.39
C SER A 13 8.01 -10.61 -15.33
N ILE A 14 7.45 -9.48 -14.91
CA ILE A 14 6.69 -8.59 -15.81
C ILE A 14 7.71 -7.71 -16.53
N CYS A 15 7.57 -7.63 -17.86
CA CYS A 15 8.34 -6.73 -18.70
C CYS A 15 7.36 -5.77 -19.38
N ILE A 16 7.52 -4.48 -19.10
CA ILE A 16 6.75 -3.40 -19.71
C ILE A 16 7.76 -2.37 -20.20
N ASP A 17 7.64 -1.95 -21.45
CA ASP A 17 8.56 -1.00 -22.07
C ASP A 17 8.68 0.28 -21.23
N ASN A 18 9.91 0.71 -20.99
CA ASN A 18 10.28 1.88 -20.18
C ASN A 18 9.93 1.76 -18.69
N TYR A 19 9.68 0.55 -18.17
CA TYR A 19 9.48 0.30 -16.75
C TYR A 19 10.41 -0.79 -16.23
N LYS A 20 11.01 -0.51 -15.07
CA LYS A 20 11.74 -1.50 -14.26
C LYS A 20 10.82 -1.99 -13.13
N LEU A 21 10.69 -3.31 -13.01
CA LEU A 21 9.97 -3.95 -11.92
C LEU A 21 10.88 -4.13 -10.69
N TYR A 22 10.37 -3.71 -9.53
CA TYR A 22 10.87 -4.08 -8.21
C TYR A 22 9.76 -4.91 -7.54
N GLY A 23 9.95 -6.22 -7.40
CA GLY A 23 8.85 -7.11 -7.00
C GLY A 23 9.27 -8.18 -6.00
N ASN A 24 8.35 -8.50 -5.10
CA ASN A 24 8.44 -9.57 -4.13
C ASN A 24 7.43 -10.66 -4.50
N ASN A 25 7.83 -11.53 -5.44
CA ASN A 25 7.04 -12.68 -5.85
C ASN A 25 7.46 -13.92 -5.04
N ARG A 26 6.55 -14.88 -4.89
CA ARG A 26 6.83 -16.11 -4.14
C ARG A 26 7.94 -16.91 -4.80
N LYS A 27 8.98 -17.19 -4.00
CA LYS A 27 10.13 -18.03 -4.39
C LYS A 27 9.82 -19.53 -4.24
N LEU A 28 8.89 -19.91 -3.35
CA LEU A 28 8.51 -21.29 -3.06
C LEU A 28 6.99 -21.48 -3.11
N ILE A 29 6.55 -22.47 -3.88
CA ILE A 29 5.15 -22.91 -3.93
C ILE A 29 5.05 -24.24 -3.19
N HIS A 30 4.08 -24.38 -2.29
CA HIS A 30 3.74 -25.69 -1.73
C HIS A 30 3.37 -26.66 -2.86
N THR A 31 3.83 -27.91 -2.84
CA THR A 31 3.68 -28.89 -3.94
C THR A 31 2.24 -29.13 -4.42
N ARG A 32 1.24 -28.76 -3.62
CA ARG A 32 -0.20 -28.86 -3.94
C ARG A 32 -0.84 -27.56 -4.46
N ALA A 33 -0.15 -26.42 -4.44
CA ALA A 33 -0.71 -25.16 -4.89
C ALA A 33 -0.59 -25.03 -6.42
N LYS A 34 -1.72 -24.70 -7.06
CA LYS A 34 -1.84 -24.64 -8.54
C LYS A 34 -1.17 -23.41 -9.16
N THR A 35 -0.93 -22.36 -8.37
CA THR A 35 -0.40 -21.05 -8.81
C THR A 35 0.41 -20.39 -7.69
N GLY A 36 1.29 -19.44 -8.03
CA GLY A 36 2.01 -18.60 -7.06
C GLY A 36 1.14 -17.49 -6.46
N SER A 37 0.01 -17.84 -5.83
CA SER A 37 -0.94 -16.87 -5.25
C SER A 37 -0.25 -15.80 -4.39
N GLY A 38 -0.62 -14.53 -4.57
CA GLY A 38 -0.02 -13.37 -3.89
C GLY A 38 0.94 -12.61 -4.80
N GLY A 39 1.96 -12.01 -4.19
CA GLY A 39 2.97 -11.20 -4.87
C GLY A 39 2.59 -9.73 -4.92
N VAL A 40 3.60 -8.87 -4.72
CA VAL A 40 3.50 -7.42 -4.78
C VAL A 40 4.68 -6.87 -5.57
N GLY A 41 4.53 -5.69 -6.18
CA GLY A 41 5.63 -5.02 -6.84
C GLY A 41 5.33 -3.59 -7.25
N LEU A 42 6.39 -2.87 -7.59
CA LEU A 42 6.34 -1.50 -8.09
C LEU A 42 7.04 -1.45 -9.45
N LEU A 43 6.30 -1.03 -10.46
CA LEU A 43 6.84 -0.67 -11.76
C LEU A 43 7.27 0.80 -11.71
N VAL A 44 8.56 1.03 -11.86
CA VAL A 44 9.17 2.35 -11.87
C VAL A 44 9.53 2.71 -13.31
N LYS A 45 9.09 3.88 -13.77
CA LYS A 45 9.52 4.37 -15.09
C LYS A 45 11.04 4.54 -15.12
N GLU A 46 11.68 4.08 -16.19
CA GLU A 46 13.14 4.13 -16.32
C GLU A 46 13.70 5.57 -16.27
N GLU A 47 12.91 6.57 -16.68
CA GLU A 47 13.29 7.98 -16.55
C GLU A 47 13.61 8.38 -15.09
N LEU A 48 12.92 7.80 -14.11
CA LEU A 48 13.16 8.08 -12.68
C LEU A 48 14.50 7.50 -12.21
N LEU A 49 15.02 6.46 -12.86
CA LEU A 49 16.35 5.90 -12.58
C LEU A 49 17.47 6.86 -12.98
N THR A 50 17.18 7.91 -13.76
CA THR A 50 18.17 8.95 -14.07
C THR A 50 18.34 9.92 -12.89
N THR A 51 17.28 10.15 -12.12
CA THR A 51 17.24 11.09 -10.98
C THR A 51 17.49 10.41 -9.64
N PHE A 52 17.01 9.18 -9.46
CA PHE A 52 17.04 8.46 -8.17
C PHE A 52 17.87 7.18 -8.25
N ASN A 53 18.60 6.88 -7.18
CA ASN A 53 19.00 5.53 -6.82
C ASN A 53 17.79 4.86 -6.15
N ILE A 54 17.43 3.67 -6.63
CA ILE A 54 16.18 2.99 -6.25
C ILE A 54 16.49 1.53 -5.89
N ASP A 55 16.22 1.19 -4.63
CA ASP A 55 16.53 -0.09 -4.03
C ASP A 55 15.34 -0.63 -3.22
N ILE A 56 15.25 -1.96 -3.10
CA ILE A 56 14.30 -2.60 -2.19
C ILE A 56 14.84 -2.43 -0.77
N GLU A 57 14.09 -1.74 0.08
CA GLU A 57 14.45 -1.55 1.50
C GLU A 57 14.02 -2.76 2.34
N ASP A 58 12.82 -3.29 2.10
CA ASP A 58 12.28 -4.45 2.82
C ASP A 58 11.34 -5.27 1.91
N GLU A 59 11.58 -6.57 1.83
CA GLU A 59 10.72 -7.57 1.16
C GLU A 59 10.50 -8.82 2.03
N SER A 60 10.70 -8.69 3.34
CA SER A 60 10.72 -9.80 4.31
C SER A 60 9.33 -10.41 4.57
N THR A 61 8.26 -9.65 4.31
CA THR A 61 6.88 -10.03 4.63
C THR A 61 6.07 -10.26 3.36
N ASP A 62 5.41 -11.42 3.24
CA ASP A 62 4.52 -11.72 2.11
C ASP A 62 3.40 -10.68 2.05
N GLY A 63 3.19 -10.08 0.88
CA GLY A 63 2.21 -9.02 0.71
C GLY A 63 2.69 -7.62 1.10
N ILE A 64 3.97 -7.41 1.46
CA ILE A 64 4.54 -6.08 1.66
C ILE A 64 5.88 -5.97 0.92
N ILE A 65 6.08 -4.86 0.20
CA ILE A 65 7.38 -4.47 -0.32
C ILE A 65 7.60 -2.98 -0.08
N TRP A 66 8.74 -2.62 0.48
CA TRP A 66 9.22 -1.25 0.64
C TRP A 66 10.34 -0.97 -0.34
N ILE A 67 10.22 0.15 -1.05
CA ILE A 67 11.19 0.61 -2.03
C ILE A 67 11.61 2.02 -1.67
N LYS A 68 12.91 2.21 -1.61
CA LYS A 68 13.55 3.47 -1.24
C LYS A 68 14.06 4.18 -2.47
N PHE A 69 13.79 5.48 -2.52
CA PHE A 69 14.25 6.40 -3.55
C PHE A 69 15.19 7.40 -2.91
N VAL A 70 16.41 7.52 -3.42
CA VAL A 70 17.41 8.51 -2.97
C VAL A 70 17.86 9.34 -4.17
N GLU A 71 17.73 10.66 -4.12
CA GLU A 71 18.16 11.53 -5.21
C GLU A 71 19.68 11.46 -5.39
N LYS A 72 20.15 11.19 -6.62
CA LYS A 72 21.58 10.93 -6.89
C LYS A 72 22.53 12.08 -6.54
N ASN A 73 22.03 13.32 -6.59
CA ASN A 73 22.81 14.52 -6.32
C ASN A 73 22.59 15.06 -4.90
N ASN A 74 21.73 14.42 -4.11
CA ASN A 74 21.40 14.85 -2.78
C ASN A 74 20.85 13.69 -1.94
N ASP A 75 21.74 13.02 -1.21
CA ASP A 75 21.39 11.88 -0.36
C ASP A 75 20.40 12.23 0.78
N SER A 76 20.23 13.52 1.08
CA SER A 76 19.22 13.98 2.05
C SER A 76 17.81 13.98 1.48
N ASN A 77 17.65 14.05 0.15
CA ASN A 77 16.37 13.97 -0.52
C ASN A 77 16.03 12.51 -0.84
N LYS A 78 15.24 11.90 0.04
CA LYS A 78 14.81 10.52 -0.08
C LYS A 78 13.37 10.35 0.35
N PHE A 79 12.71 9.35 -0.22
CA PHE A 79 11.36 8.96 0.14
C PHE A 79 11.16 7.46 -0.05
N TYR A 80 10.10 6.95 0.53
CA TYR A 80 9.79 5.52 0.53
C TYR A 80 8.41 5.27 -0.10
N VAL A 81 8.29 4.17 -0.81
CA VAL A 81 7.02 3.69 -1.37
C VAL A 81 6.82 2.26 -0.93
N SER A 82 5.67 1.98 -0.32
CA SER A 82 5.24 0.62 -0.02
C SER A 82 4.11 0.19 -0.94
N VAL A 83 4.20 -1.04 -1.46
CA VAL A 83 3.09 -1.70 -2.13
C VAL A 83 2.64 -2.87 -1.27
N VAL A 84 1.33 -2.91 -0.97
CA VAL A 84 0.77 -3.86 -0.01
C VAL A 84 -0.38 -4.67 -0.58
N TYR A 85 -0.49 -5.91 -0.13
CA TYR A 85 -1.60 -6.80 -0.38
C TYR A 85 -1.96 -7.51 0.93
N LEU A 86 -3.08 -7.12 1.53
CA LEU A 86 -3.66 -7.83 2.66
C LEU A 86 -4.71 -8.82 2.11
N PRO A 87 -4.57 -10.14 2.36
CA PRO A 87 -5.57 -11.10 1.93
C PRO A 87 -6.96 -10.82 2.54
N PRO A 88 -8.05 -11.22 1.86
CA PRO A 88 -9.39 -11.06 2.40
C PRO A 88 -9.58 -11.73 3.77
N GLU A 89 -10.46 -11.14 4.56
CA GLU A 89 -10.94 -11.71 5.82
C GLU A 89 -11.42 -13.15 5.59
N PHE A 90 -11.04 -14.05 6.49
CA PHE A 90 -11.34 -15.50 6.42
C PHE A 90 -10.74 -16.26 5.23
N SER A 91 -9.84 -15.66 4.44
CA SER A 91 -9.11 -16.42 3.43
C SER A 91 -8.21 -17.47 4.10
N ALA A 92 -7.95 -18.59 3.43
CA ALA A 92 -7.00 -19.60 3.91
C ALA A 92 -5.55 -19.07 4.04
N ARG A 93 -5.32 -17.83 3.58
CA ARG A 93 -4.06 -17.09 3.63
C ARG A 93 -4.11 -15.91 4.60
N SER A 94 -5.21 -15.70 5.33
CA SER A 94 -5.33 -14.56 6.23
C SER A 94 -4.26 -14.66 7.30
N THR A 95 -3.18 -13.90 7.15
CA THR A 95 -2.41 -13.41 8.29
C THR A 95 -3.39 -12.63 9.15
N ASN A 96 -3.23 -12.72 10.46
CA ASN A 96 -4.06 -11.89 11.34
C ASN A 96 -3.85 -10.43 10.95
N ALA A 97 -4.91 -9.66 10.68
CA ALA A 97 -4.79 -8.26 10.29
C ALA A 97 -3.98 -7.44 11.32
N TYR A 98 -4.07 -7.82 12.60
CA TYR A 98 -3.21 -7.27 13.65
C TYR A 98 -1.73 -7.51 13.37
N GLU A 99 -1.32 -8.75 13.09
CA GLU A 99 0.10 -9.06 12.77
C GLU A 99 0.57 -8.34 11.52
N PHE A 100 -0.29 -8.19 10.51
CA PHE A 100 0.02 -7.44 9.29
C PHE A 100 0.30 -5.96 9.58
N PHE A 101 -0.60 -5.31 10.34
CA PHE A 101 -0.45 -3.89 10.69
C PHE A 101 0.65 -3.64 11.70
N ASP A 102 0.88 -4.55 12.65
CA ASP A 102 2.02 -4.48 13.57
C ASP A 102 3.35 -4.55 12.81
N THR A 103 3.44 -5.45 11.83
CA THR A 103 4.62 -5.57 10.95
C THR A 103 4.81 -4.29 10.13
N LEU A 104 3.75 -3.80 9.48
CA LEU A 104 3.80 -2.58 8.67
C LEU A 104 4.17 -1.35 9.52
N MET A 105 3.64 -1.26 10.74
CA MET A 105 3.96 -0.22 11.71
C MET A 105 5.43 -0.29 12.14
N SER A 106 5.94 -1.48 12.46
CA SER A 106 7.37 -1.68 12.76
C SER A 106 8.27 -1.25 11.60
N GLN A 107 7.87 -1.53 10.36
CA GLN A 107 8.61 -1.09 9.17
C GLN A 107 8.55 0.43 9.00
N ILE A 108 7.40 1.07 9.23
CA ILE A 108 7.30 2.54 9.22
C ILE A 108 8.23 3.16 10.26
N TYR A 109 8.29 2.62 11.47
CA TYR A 109 9.19 3.12 12.51
C TYR A 109 10.68 2.91 12.20
N SER A 110 11.02 2.05 11.24
CA SER A 110 12.39 1.91 10.75
C SER A 110 12.78 3.01 9.74
N ILE A 111 11.79 3.71 9.15
CA ILE A 111 12.03 4.81 8.22
C ILE A 111 12.65 5.99 8.99
N PRO A 112 13.73 6.62 8.48
CA PRO A 112 14.35 7.74 9.17
C PRO A 112 13.35 8.90 9.38
N ASN A 113 13.35 9.46 10.59
CA ASN A 113 12.46 10.56 10.97
C ASN A 113 12.47 11.69 9.93
N GLY A 114 11.27 12.16 9.56
CA GLY A 114 11.08 13.23 8.59
C GLY A 114 11.27 12.83 7.12
N CYS A 115 11.46 11.54 6.82
CA CYS A 115 11.39 11.05 5.45
C CYS A 115 9.93 10.81 5.05
N PRO A 116 9.46 11.38 3.93
CA PRO A 116 8.12 11.11 3.44
C PRO A 116 8.00 9.67 2.94
N PHE A 117 6.81 9.10 3.10
CA PHE A 117 6.48 7.81 2.54
C PHE A 117 5.03 7.73 2.07
N TYR A 118 4.77 6.84 1.12
CA TYR A 118 3.45 6.54 0.59
C TYR A 118 3.24 5.03 0.65
N ILE A 119 2.04 4.60 1.00
CA ILE A 119 1.66 3.17 0.98
C ILE A 119 0.47 3.04 0.06
N CYS A 120 0.48 2.08 -0.85
CA CYS A 120 -0.67 1.79 -1.68
C CYS A 120 -0.86 0.30 -1.94
N GLY A 121 -2.08 -0.08 -2.31
CA GLY A 121 -2.40 -1.44 -2.74
C GLY A 121 -3.75 -1.89 -2.26
N ASP A 122 -4.01 -3.19 -2.38
CA ASP A 122 -5.28 -3.82 -2.01
C ASP A 122 -5.22 -4.27 -0.55
N PHE A 123 -5.98 -3.58 0.29
CA PHE A 123 -6.07 -3.90 1.71
C PHE A 123 -7.18 -4.92 1.99
N ASN A 124 -8.05 -5.25 1.03
CA ASN A 124 -9.27 -6.03 1.24
C ASN A 124 -10.14 -5.56 2.44
N ILE A 125 -9.97 -4.29 2.81
CA ILE A 125 -10.61 -3.65 3.94
C ILE A 125 -11.73 -2.75 3.44
N ARG A 126 -12.80 -2.64 4.21
CA ARG A 126 -13.79 -1.59 4.01
C ARG A 126 -13.89 -0.73 5.26
N ILE A 127 -13.73 0.58 5.10
CA ILE A 127 -13.79 1.55 6.21
C ILE A 127 -15.09 2.36 6.26
N GLY A 128 -15.97 2.24 5.27
CA GLY A 128 -17.20 3.05 5.23
C GLY A 128 -16.92 4.56 5.39
N ASP A 129 -17.69 5.18 6.27
CA ASP A 129 -17.58 6.57 6.72
C ASP A 129 -16.75 6.76 8.00
N MET A 130 -16.03 5.73 8.45
CA MET A 130 -15.12 5.84 9.61
C MET A 130 -14.07 6.92 9.37
N LYS A 131 -13.70 7.61 10.46
CA LYS A 131 -12.61 8.58 10.46
C LYS A 131 -11.28 7.83 10.40
N ASP A 132 -10.44 8.22 9.47
CA ASP A 132 -9.10 7.70 9.21
C ASP A 132 -8.01 8.70 9.61
N TYR A 133 -8.36 9.61 10.53
CA TYR A 133 -7.54 10.66 11.14
C TYR A 133 -8.21 11.13 12.44
N ILE A 134 -7.54 11.98 13.22
CA ILE A 134 -8.05 12.50 14.49
C ILE A 134 -8.78 13.84 14.25
N PRO A 135 -10.13 13.90 14.33
CA PRO A 135 -10.87 15.13 14.07
C PRO A 135 -10.54 16.22 15.08
N GLY A 136 -10.32 17.44 14.59
CA GLY A 136 -9.96 18.60 15.42
C GLY A 136 -8.48 18.66 15.81
N VAL A 137 -7.70 17.61 15.53
CA VAL A 137 -6.23 17.62 15.61
C VAL A 137 -5.64 17.76 14.22
N ASP A 138 -6.06 16.88 13.30
CA ASP A 138 -5.60 16.93 11.91
C ASP A 138 -6.55 17.79 11.06
N ASN A 139 -5.97 18.68 10.24
CA ASN A 139 -6.73 19.55 9.35
C ASN A 139 -6.81 18.93 7.95
N LEU A 140 -7.68 17.94 7.75
CA LEU A 140 -7.85 17.23 6.47
C LEU A 140 -9.20 17.53 5.81
N PRO A 141 -9.26 17.66 4.47
CA PRO A 141 -10.53 17.63 3.75
C PRO A 141 -11.26 16.31 3.99
N GLU A 142 -12.56 16.36 4.25
CA GLU A 142 -13.37 15.14 4.43
C GLU A 142 -13.33 14.25 3.18
N ARG A 143 -13.43 12.93 3.38
CA ARG A 143 -13.55 11.98 2.27
C ARG A 143 -14.95 12.04 1.68
N GLU A 144 -15.07 12.10 0.37
CA GLU A 144 -16.30 11.77 -0.35
C GLU A 144 -16.54 10.26 -0.26
N VAL A 145 -17.44 9.82 0.62
CA VAL A 145 -17.70 8.39 0.84
C VAL A 145 -18.70 7.87 -0.19
N ILE A 146 -18.24 6.94 -1.04
CA ILE A 146 -19.09 6.27 -2.05
C ILE A 146 -19.51 4.84 -1.65
N TYR A 147 -18.91 4.28 -0.60
CA TYR A 147 -19.21 2.96 -0.08
C TYR A 147 -19.21 3.00 1.45
N PHE A 148 -20.36 2.70 2.07
CA PHE A 148 -20.60 2.94 3.50
C PHE A 148 -20.45 1.72 4.41
N LYS A 149 -20.23 0.51 3.86
CA LYS A 149 -20.04 -0.67 4.73
C LYS A 149 -18.62 -0.72 5.27
N ALA A 150 -18.49 -1.11 6.53
CA ALA A 150 -17.22 -1.44 7.15
C ALA A 150 -17.12 -2.95 7.47
N ASN A 151 -15.90 -3.46 7.61
CA ASN A 151 -15.65 -4.79 8.17
C ASN A 151 -14.68 -4.72 9.36
N SER A 152 -14.44 -5.85 10.04
CA SER A 152 -13.61 -5.90 11.26
C SER A 152 -12.19 -5.36 11.04
N TYR A 153 -11.60 -5.65 9.88
CA TYR A 153 -10.27 -5.15 9.52
C TYR A 153 -10.25 -3.63 9.28
N GLY A 154 -11.40 -3.01 8.97
CA GLY A 154 -11.51 -1.57 8.81
C GLY A 154 -11.29 -0.80 10.10
N GLU A 155 -11.77 -1.31 11.23
CA GLU A 155 -11.55 -0.69 12.55
C GLU A 155 -10.06 -0.72 12.92
N ILE A 156 -9.42 -1.88 12.75
CA ILE A 156 -7.98 -2.07 12.97
C ILE A 156 -7.15 -1.14 12.08
N PHE A 157 -7.57 -0.98 10.82
CA PHE A 157 -6.89 -0.10 9.88
C PHE A 157 -6.98 1.38 10.26
N CYS A 158 -8.16 1.86 10.68
CA CYS A 158 -8.32 3.24 11.17
C CYS A 158 -7.49 3.51 12.45
N GLU A 159 -7.41 2.54 13.36
CA GLU A 159 -6.54 2.61 14.53
C GLU A 159 -5.06 2.68 14.15
N PHE A 160 -4.62 1.79 13.24
CA PHE A 160 -3.27 1.80 12.68
C PHE A 160 -2.91 3.17 12.09
N LEU A 161 -3.76 3.74 11.25
CA LEU A 161 -3.53 5.06 10.62
C LEU A 161 -3.31 6.16 11.66
N SER A 162 -4.11 6.16 12.72
CA SER A 162 -3.97 7.10 13.83
C SER A 162 -2.64 6.92 14.57
N ASN A 163 -2.21 5.67 14.80
CA ASN A 163 -0.94 5.36 15.48
C ASN A 163 0.30 5.76 14.68
N VAL A 164 0.23 5.73 13.34
CA VAL A 164 1.34 6.09 12.46
C VAL A 164 1.23 7.50 11.86
N ASN A 165 0.30 8.33 12.33
CA ASN A 165 0.02 9.68 11.82
C ASN A 165 -0.13 9.70 10.28
N CYS A 166 -0.95 8.79 9.76
CA CYS A 166 -1.25 8.67 8.33
C CYS A 166 -2.74 8.84 8.07
N CYS A 167 -3.10 9.11 6.82
CA CYS A 167 -4.49 9.14 6.37
C CYS A 167 -4.65 8.52 4.97
N VAL A 168 -5.88 8.12 4.64
CA VAL A 168 -6.27 7.71 3.29
C VAL A 168 -6.45 8.94 2.40
N LEU A 169 -5.89 8.92 1.20
CA LEU A 169 -6.04 9.99 0.20
C LEU A 169 -7.30 9.84 -0.66
N ASN A 170 -7.81 8.61 -0.81
CA ASN A 170 -8.98 8.31 -1.64
C ASN A 170 -10.18 9.16 -1.21
N GLY A 171 -10.83 9.80 -2.19
CA GLY A 171 -12.02 10.63 -1.97
C GLY A 171 -11.78 11.99 -1.31
N ARG A 172 -10.54 12.39 -0.99
CA ARG A 172 -10.28 13.72 -0.39
C ARG A 172 -10.09 14.86 -1.39
N TYR A 173 -9.70 14.54 -2.62
CA TYR A 173 -9.37 15.52 -3.65
C TYR A 173 -10.30 15.38 -4.87
N HIS A 174 -10.94 16.49 -5.25
CA HIS A 174 -12.02 16.57 -6.24
C HIS A 174 -11.55 16.34 -7.68
N ILE A 175 -11.33 15.09 -8.06
CA ILE A 175 -11.13 14.69 -9.46
C ILE A 175 -12.21 13.70 -9.91
N SER A 176 -12.49 12.70 -9.06
CA SER A 176 -13.61 11.74 -9.17
C SER A 176 -13.38 10.68 -8.09
N ASN A 177 -14.44 10.14 -7.48
CA ASN A 177 -14.33 8.95 -6.64
C ASN A 177 -15.12 7.80 -7.25
N ASP A 178 -14.50 6.63 -7.39
CA ASP A 178 -15.13 5.43 -7.97
C ASP A 178 -14.69 4.18 -7.19
N TYR A 179 -15.42 3.08 -7.38
CA TYR A 179 -15.11 1.80 -6.77
C TYR A 179 -13.76 1.27 -7.30
N THR A 180 -12.94 0.76 -6.39
CA THR A 180 -11.66 0.14 -6.75
C THR A 180 -11.78 -1.36 -6.99
N TYR A 181 -12.90 -1.96 -6.54
CA TYR A 181 -13.27 -3.34 -6.81
C TYR A 181 -14.70 -3.45 -7.32
N VAL A 182 -14.91 -4.20 -8.41
CA VAL A 182 -16.23 -4.48 -9.00
C VAL A 182 -16.32 -5.96 -9.36
N SER A 183 -17.42 -6.59 -8.96
CA SER A 183 -17.72 -7.99 -9.26
C SER A 183 -19.21 -8.20 -9.53
N THR A 184 -19.58 -9.41 -9.93
CA THR A 184 -21.01 -9.82 -10.06
C THR A 184 -21.76 -9.80 -8.72
N ARG A 185 -21.05 -9.76 -7.58
CA ARG A 185 -21.62 -9.74 -6.22
C ARG A 185 -21.70 -8.33 -5.63
N GLY A 186 -21.27 -7.32 -6.37
CA GLY A 186 -21.25 -5.93 -5.94
C GLY A 186 -19.86 -5.30 -6.07
N SER A 187 -19.78 -4.07 -5.56
CA SER A 187 -18.60 -3.20 -5.68
C SER A 187 -18.19 -2.69 -4.30
N SER A 188 -16.90 -2.36 -4.14
CA SER A 188 -16.36 -1.79 -2.90
C SER A 188 -15.13 -0.95 -3.18
N VAL A 189 -14.72 -0.18 -2.17
CA VAL A 189 -13.40 0.48 -2.14
C VAL A 189 -12.51 -0.32 -1.19
N VAL A 190 -11.47 -0.95 -1.74
CA VAL A 190 -10.52 -1.82 -1.00
C VAL A 190 -9.07 -1.46 -1.30
N ASP A 191 -8.81 -0.91 -2.49
CA ASP A 191 -7.51 -0.31 -2.82
C ASP A 191 -7.40 1.11 -2.25
N PHE A 192 -6.39 1.34 -1.41
CA PHE A 192 -6.15 2.62 -0.78
C PHE A 192 -4.76 3.17 -1.11
N CYS A 193 -4.66 4.48 -1.18
CA CYS A 193 -3.41 5.23 -1.09
C CYS A 193 -3.38 5.93 0.26
N ILE A 194 -2.31 5.70 1.02
CA ILE A 194 -2.07 6.24 2.36
C ILE A 194 -0.88 7.18 2.30
N PHE A 195 -0.96 8.28 3.05
CA PHE A 195 0.14 9.22 3.17
C PHE A 195 0.36 9.71 4.60
N VAL A 196 1.63 10.02 4.89
CA VAL A 196 2.07 10.54 6.20
C VAL A 196 1.70 12.01 6.35
N LEU A 197 0.98 12.32 7.43
CA LEU A 197 0.34 13.63 7.66
C LEU A 197 1.31 14.80 7.74
N PRO A 198 2.45 14.73 8.46
CA PRO A 198 3.44 15.81 8.50
C PRO A 198 3.95 16.32 7.15
N HIS A 199 3.84 15.50 6.09
CA HIS A 199 4.29 15.86 4.75
C HIS A 199 3.16 16.24 3.81
N LEU A 200 1.89 16.11 4.24
CA LEU A 200 0.73 16.47 3.44
C LEU A 200 0.58 17.99 3.45
N LYS A 201 0.87 18.61 2.31
CA LYS A 201 0.62 20.04 2.09
C LYS A 201 -0.81 20.18 1.55
N ILE A 202 -1.66 20.84 2.32
CA ILE A 202 -3.07 21.09 2.05
C ILE A 202 -3.25 22.55 1.69
#